data_AF-A0A8J2RJA8-F1
#
_entry.id   AF-A0A8J2RJA8-F1
#
_cell.length_a   1.000
_cell.length_b   1.000
_cell.length_c   1.000
_cell.angle_alpha   90.00
_cell.angle_beta   90.00
_cell.angle_gamma   90.00
#
_symmetry.space_group_name_H-M   'P 1'
#
loop_
_entity.id
_entity.type
_entity.pdbx_description
1 polymer ?
#
loop_
_entity_poly.entity_id
_entity_poly.type
_entity_poly.pdbx_seq_one_letter_code
_entity_poly.pdbx_strand_id
1 'polypeptide(L)'
;NRITNAAAVERSLQFAGGWFASPIWVNGDYPQVMIDLNCCRSPPISSSRFIVTEAEKTELKGSADFFGMNFYSSEIVREQLFDDTLVDYTTDKDAITYQDIRRTGMGNDEATMTKVLLEWFASLP
;
A
#
# COMPACT_ATOMS: atom_id res chain seq x y z
N ASN A 1 -12.40 15.80 -0.66
CA ASN A 1 -11.07 15.86 -1.31
C ASN A 1 -9.88 15.55 -0.41
N ARG A 2 -9.77 16.06 0.83
CA ARG A 2 -8.60 15.72 1.68
C ARG A 2 -8.62 14.28 2.25
N ILE A 3 -9.79 13.78 2.62
CA ILE A 3 -9.97 12.43 3.21
C ILE A 3 -9.68 11.33 2.17
N THR A 4 -10.14 11.51 0.94
CA THR A 4 -9.88 10.62 -0.20
C THR A 4 -8.39 10.52 -0.53
N ASN A 5 -7.67 11.65 -0.46
CA ASN A 5 -6.23 11.67 -0.68
C ASN A 5 -5.47 10.93 0.44
N ALA A 6 -5.88 11.08 1.71
CA ALA A 6 -5.26 10.36 2.82
C ALA A 6 -5.43 8.83 2.69
N ALA A 7 -6.63 8.37 2.33
CA ALA A 7 -6.87 6.95 2.08
C ALA A 7 -6.05 6.42 0.90
N ALA A 8 -5.92 7.19 -0.19
CA ALA A 8 -5.08 6.83 -1.33
C ALA A 8 -3.58 6.76 -0.98
N VAL A 9 -3.10 7.65 -0.10
CA VAL A 9 -1.73 7.58 0.43
C VAL A 9 -1.52 6.31 1.23
N GLU A 10 -2.42 5.99 2.17
CA GLU A 10 -2.34 4.77 2.98
C GLU A 10 -2.31 3.52 2.08
N ARG A 11 -3.22 3.45 1.10
CA ARG A 11 -3.19 2.36 0.09
C ARG A 11 -1.84 2.30 -0.62
N SER A 12 -1.33 3.42 -1.10
CA SER A 12 -0.05 3.45 -1.81
C SER A 12 1.11 2.96 -0.95
N LEU A 13 1.12 3.31 0.34
CA LEU A 13 2.11 2.81 1.32
C LEU A 13 1.97 1.31 1.56
N GLN A 14 0.75 0.82 1.70
CA GLN A 14 0.48 -0.61 1.88
C GLN A 14 0.95 -1.41 0.66
N PHE A 15 0.71 -0.92 -0.56
CA PHE A 15 1.19 -1.58 -1.78
C PHE A 15 2.69 -1.39 -2.04
N ALA A 16 3.36 -0.43 -1.42
CA ALA A 16 4.81 -0.23 -1.56
C ALA A 16 5.60 -1.00 -0.50
N GLY A 17 5.31 -0.77 0.78
CA GLY A 17 6.01 -1.39 1.91
C GLY A 17 5.18 -2.46 2.62
N GLY A 18 3.89 -2.19 2.84
CA GLY A 18 2.98 -3.10 3.55
C GLY A 18 2.89 -4.50 2.93
N TRP A 19 3.01 -4.60 1.60
CA TRP A 19 3.02 -5.84 0.84
C TRP A 19 4.02 -6.84 1.43
N PHE A 20 5.23 -6.38 1.73
CA PHE A 20 6.29 -7.22 2.29
C PHE A 20 6.33 -7.18 3.82
N ALA A 21 5.97 -6.05 4.42
CA ALA A 21 6.03 -5.88 5.87
C ALA A 21 4.91 -6.63 6.61
N SER A 22 3.69 -6.66 6.06
CA SER A 22 2.52 -7.26 6.74
C SER A 22 2.70 -8.77 7.02
N PRO A 23 3.17 -9.59 6.07
CA PRO A 23 3.40 -11.01 6.35
C PRO A 23 4.43 -11.25 7.46
N ILE A 24 5.44 -10.38 7.58
CA ILE A 24 6.51 -10.57 8.54
C ILE A 24 6.12 -10.04 9.93
N TRP A 25 5.54 -8.84 10.00
CA TRP A 25 5.41 -8.10 11.26
C TRP A 25 4.00 -8.09 11.86
N VAL A 26 2.96 -8.44 11.08
CA VAL A 26 1.56 -8.30 11.51
C VAL A 26 0.90 -9.66 11.72
N ASN A 27 0.57 -10.35 10.62
CA ASN A 27 -0.33 -11.51 10.67
C ASN A 27 0.08 -12.69 9.78
N GLY A 28 1.22 -12.63 9.09
CA GLY A 28 1.60 -13.72 8.16
C GLY A 28 0.98 -13.58 6.76
N ASP A 29 0.11 -12.59 6.53
CA ASP A 29 -0.65 -12.44 5.30
C ASP A 29 -0.45 -11.05 4.67
N TYR A 30 -0.92 -10.89 3.43
CA TYR A 30 -0.92 -9.60 2.75
C TYR A 30 -1.81 -8.57 3.47
N PRO A 31 -1.56 -7.26 3.29
CA PRO A 31 -2.42 -6.23 3.83
C PRO A 31 -3.88 -6.42 3.38
N GLN A 32 -4.83 -6.33 4.31
CA GLN A 32 -6.25 -6.54 4.02
C GLN A 32 -6.76 -5.64 2.89
N VAL A 33 -6.27 -4.40 2.81
CA VAL A 33 -6.64 -3.45 1.76
C VAL A 33 -6.24 -3.92 0.36
N MET A 34 -5.10 -4.61 0.21
CA MET A 34 -4.67 -5.17 -1.07
C MET A 34 -5.55 -6.35 -1.49
N ILE A 35 -5.93 -7.18 -0.52
CA ILE A 35 -6.83 -8.32 -0.72
C ILE A 35 -8.20 -7.81 -1.16
N ASP A 36 -8.79 -6.87 -0.42
CA ASP A 36 -10.14 -6.37 -0.66
C ASP A 36 -10.28 -5.70 -2.04
N LEU A 37 -9.31 -4.86 -2.42
CA LEU A 37 -9.34 -4.16 -3.71
C LEU A 37 -9.23 -5.11 -4.90
N ASN A 38 -8.36 -6.11 -4.80
CA ASN A 38 -8.04 -6.99 -5.92
C ASN A 38 -8.85 -8.29 -5.95
N CYS A 39 -9.60 -8.58 -4.88
CA CYS A 39 -10.54 -9.70 -4.83
C CYS A 39 -11.62 -9.54 -5.92
N CYS A 40 -12.16 -8.33 -6.09
CA CYS A 40 -13.19 -8.04 -7.09
C CYS A 40 -12.65 -7.93 -8.53
N ARG A 41 -11.35 -7.62 -8.69
CA ARG A 41 -10.67 -7.43 -10.00
C ARG A 41 -10.08 -8.71 -10.56
N SER A 42 -10.07 -9.78 -9.78
CA SER A 42 -9.60 -11.08 -10.23
C SER A 42 -10.73 -11.78 -11.00
N PRO A 43 -10.47 -12.36 -12.20
CA PRO A 43 -11.50 -13.10 -12.91
C PRO A 43 -11.97 -14.29 -12.06
N PRO A 44 -13.27 -14.64 -12.08
CA PRO A 44 -13.88 -15.64 -11.18
C PRO A 44 -13.32 -17.08 -11.32
N ILE A 45 -12.49 -17.33 -12.33
CA ILE A 45 -11.82 -18.60 -12.60
C ILE A 45 -10.42 -18.67 -11.98
N SER A 46 -9.82 -17.51 -11.66
CA SER A 46 -8.55 -17.42 -10.95
C SER A 46 -8.87 -17.33 -9.46
N SER A 47 -8.35 -18.27 -8.69
CA SER A 47 -8.14 -18.05 -7.26
C SER A 47 -7.52 -16.65 -7.03
N SER A 48 -7.90 -15.94 -5.97
CA SER A 48 -7.36 -14.60 -5.64
C SER A 48 -5.84 -14.58 -5.87
N ARG A 49 -5.32 -13.51 -6.49
CA ARG A 49 -3.86 -13.37 -6.71
C ARG A 49 -3.07 -13.33 -5.39
N PHE A 50 -3.76 -13.11 -4.29
CA PHE A 50 -3.22 -12.99 -2.94
C PHE A 50 -3.70 -14.17 -2.09
N ILE A 51 -3.07 -15.34 -2.27
CA ILE A 51 -3.34 -16.52 -1.47
C ILE A 51 -2.06 -16.90 -0.73
N VAL A 52 -2.18 -17.04 0.58
CA VAL A 52 -1.15 -17.55 1.47
C VAL A 52 -1.79 -18.68 2.28
N THR A 53 -1.13 -19.83 2.33
CA THR A 53 -1.60 -20.98 3.13
C THR A 53 -1.35 -20.74 4.61
N GLU A 54 -2.11 -21.40 5.49
CA GLU A 54 -1.93 -21.24 6.95
C GLU A 54 -0.53 -21.68 7.44
N ALA A 55 0.10 -22.64 6.74
CA ALA A 55 1.48 -23.05 7.00
C ALA A 55 2.46 -21.91 6.69
N GLU A 56 2.33 -21.28 5.51
CA GLU A 56 3.17 -20.15 5.10
C GLU A 56 2.96 -18.93 6.01
N LYS A 57 1.72 -18.63 6.42
CA LYS A 57 1.44 -17.52 7.36
C LYS A 57 2.19 -17.70 8.68
N THR A 58 2.22 -18.93 9.18
CA THR A 58 2.91 -19.27 10.43
C THR A 58 4.43 -19.17 10.27
N GLU A 59 4.97 -19.55 9.11
CA GLU A 59 6.40 -19.47 8.80
C GLU A 59 6.87 -18.02 8.62
N LEU A 60 6.06 -17.18 7.95
CA LEU A 60 6.43 -15.80 7.65
C LEU A 60 6.34 -14.89 8.88
N LYS A 61 5.35 -15.10 9.75
CA LYS A 61 5.11 -14.22 10.89
C LYS A 61 6.27 -14.30 11.89
N GLY A 62 6.91 -13.16 12.13
CA GLY A 62 8.05 -13.04 13.05
C GLY A 62 9.36 -13.60 12.48
N SER A 63 9.47 -13.76 11.16
CA SER A 63 10.67 -14.28 10.49
C SER A 63 11.85 -13.30 10.38
N ALA A 64 11.75 -12.11 10.98
CA ALA A 64 12.81 -11.09 10.96
C ALA A 64 13.02 -10.46 12.34
N ASP A 65 14.28 -10.22 12.69
CA ASP A 65 14.67 -9.63 13.98
C ASP A 65 14.68 -8.08 13.98
N PHE A 66 14.80 -7.45 12.81
CA PHE A 66 14.84 -6.00 12.67
C PHE A 66 14.15 -5.52 11.39
N PHE A 67 13.59 -4.32 11.45
CA PHE A 67 12.99 -3.65 10.29
C PHE A 67 13.98 -2.68 9.64
N GLY A 68 14.56 -3.07 8.49
CA GLY A 68 15.44 -2.21 7.70
C GLY A 68 14.68 -1.48 6.60
N MET A 69 14.67 -0.15 6.61
CA MET A 69 14.04 0.67 5.56
C MET A 69 15.05 1.51 4.81
N ASN A 70 15.03 1.40 3.49
CA ASN A 70 15.75 2.33 2.61
C ASN A 70 14.80 3.44 2.17
N PHE A 71 15.06 4.67 2.61
CA PHE A 71 14.25 5.84 2.27
C PHE A 71 15.11 6.87 1.52
N TYR A 72 14.62 7.31 0.35
CA TYR A 72 15.35 8.24 -0.52
C TYR A 72 14.55 9.49 -0.86
N SER A 73 13.25 9.35 -1.11
CA SER A 73 12.37 10.45 -1.50
C SER A 73 10.92 10.19 -1.10
N SER A 74 10.08 11.18 -1.31
CA SER A 74 8.65 11.15 -1.03
C SER A 74 7.84 11.42 -2.28
N GLU A 75 6.68 10.78 -2.39
CA GLU A 75 5.75 10.98 -3.48
C GLU A 75 4.48 11.71 -3.00
N ILE A 76 3.89 12.47 -3.91
CA ILE A 76 2.54 12.99 -3.76
C ILE A 76 1.59 11.97 -4.36
N VAL A 77 0.51 11.66 -3.64
CA VAL A 77 -0.49 10.68 -4.07
C VAL A 77 -1.83 11.36 -4.28
N ARG A 78 -2.50 10.98 -5.36
CA ARG A 78 -3.89 11.36 -5.63
C ARG A 78 -4.71 10.13 -5.91
N GLU A 79 -5.94 10.13 -5.40
CA GLU A 79 -6.91 9.08 -5.72
C GLU A 79 -7.30 9.16 -7.20
N GLN A 80 -7.28 8.01 -7.87
CA GLN A 80 -7.82 7.86 -9.22
C GLN A 80 -8.36 6.44 -9.36
N LEU A 81 -9.64 6.34 -9.71
CA LEU A 81 -10.28 5.07 -10.00
C LEU A 81 -9.95 4.65 -11.43
N PHE A 82 -9.61 3.37 -11.59
CA PHE A 82 -9.35 2.77 -12.89
C PHE A 82 -10.42 1.75 -13.27
N ASP A 83 -10.44 1.37 -14.54
CA ASP A 83 -11.26 0.27 -15.02
C ASP A 83 -10.76 -1.05 -14.41
N ASP A 84 -11.67 -1.80 -13.78
CA ASP A 84 -11.38 -3.06 -13.10
C ASP A 84 -10.87 -4.17 -14.05
N THR A 85 -11.01 -3.99 -15.37
CA THR A 85 -10.43 -4.89 -16.37
C THR A 85 -8.93 -4.68 -16.58
N LEU A 86 -8.39 -3.52 -16.15
CA LEU A 86 -6.97 -3.22 -16.26
C LEU A 86 -6.22 -3.79 -15.05
N VAL A 87 -5.42 -4.83 -15.30
CA VAL A 87 -4.63 -5.50 -14.27
C VAL A 87 -3.18 -5.01 -14.34
N ASP A 88 -2.85 -3.99 -13.55
CA ASP A 88 -1.48 -3.54 -13.35
C ASP A 88 -1.28 -3.00 -11.92
N TYR A 89 -0.03 -2.75 -11.53
CA TYR A 89 0.31 -2.28 -10.18
C TYR A 89 -0.33 -0.92 -9.84
N THR A 90 -0.47 -0.01 -10.81
CA THR A 90 -1.01 1.34 -10.59
C THR A 90 -2.52 1.30 -10.50
N THR A 91 -3.18 0.51 -11.35
CA THR A 91 -4.63 0.33 -11.36
C THR A 91 -5.09 -0.41 -10.11
N ASP A 92 -4.35 -1.44 -9.68
CA ASP A 92 -4.64 -2.20 -8.46
C ASP A 92 -4.66 -1.34 -7.18
N LYS A 93 -3.95 -0.20 -7.18
CA LYS A 93 -3.89 0.73 -6.04
C LYS A 93 -5.02 1.78 -5.99
N ASP A 94 -5.71 2.00 -7.11
CA ASP A 94 -6.60 3.15 -7.31
C ASP A 94 -5.96 4.48 -6.90
N ALA A 95 -4.67 4.63 -7.24
CA ALA A 95 -3.88 5.77 -6.87
C ALA A 95 -2.77 6.04 -7.89
N ILE A 96 -2.59 7.31 -8.20
CA ILE A 96 -1.52 7.83 -9.03
C ILE A 96 -0.50 8.52 -8.14
N THR A 97 0.78 8.22 -8.37
CA THR A 97 1.88 8.83 -7.62
C THR A 97 2.72 9.70 -8.54
N TYR A 98 3.20 10.83 -8.01
CA TYR A 98 4.05 11.76 -8.73
C TYR A 98 5.15 12.28 -7.82
N GLN A 99 6.31 12.50 -8.42
CA GLN A 99 7.42 13.19 -7.78
C GLN A 99 7.13 14.69 -7.76
N ASP A 100 7.36 15.34 -6.63
CA ASP A 100 7.26 16.79 -6.54
C ASP A 100 8.45 17.45 -7.25
N ILE A 101 8.25 17.83 -8.51
CA ILE A 101 9.23 18.56 -9.33
C ILE A 101 9.26 20.06 -9.03
N ARG A 102 8.38 20.58 -8.16
CA ARG A 102 8.32 22.00 -7.83
C ARG A 102 8.50 22.20 -6.33
N ARG A 103 9.75 22.49 -5.94
CA ARG A 103 10.14 22.85 -4.56
C ARG A 103 9.49 24.13 -4.00
N THR A 104 8.40 24.63 -4.57
CA THR A 104 7.70 25.85 -4.17
C THR A 104 6.19 25.70 -4.34
N GLY A 105 5.51 25.58 -3.19
CA GLY A 105 4.11 25.94 -3.04
C GLY A 105 3.12 24.78 -3.09
N MET A 106 3.08 23.93 -2.07
CA MET A 106 1.91 23.09 -1.84
C MET A 106 0.81 23.90 -1.17
N GLY A 107 -0.31 24.06 -1.87
CA GLY A 107 -1.60 24.29 -1.25
C GLY A 107 -1.98 23.12 -0.34
N ASN A 108 -2.83 23.41 0.64
CA ASN A 108 -3.04 22.60 1.85
C ASN A 108 -3.81 21.28 1.64
N ASP A 109 -4.00 20.86 0.39
CA ASP A 109 -5.03 19.89 -0.02
C ASP A 109 -4.49 18.55 -0.56
N GLU A 110 -3.17 18.42 -0.74
CA GLU A 110 -2.51 17.17 -1.17
C GLU A 110 -1.77 16.51 0.00
N ALA A 111 -1.85 15.18 0.09
CA ALA A 111 -1.22 14.41 1.17
C ALA A 111 0.10 13.80 0.67
N THR A 112 1.19 14.06 1.39
CA THR A 112 2.52 13.52 1.08
C THR A 112 2.71 12.17 1.77
N MET A 113 3.30 11.18 1.08
CA MET A 113 3.54 9.86 1.66
C MET A 113 4.37 9.91 2.95
N THR A 114 5.32 10.83 3.08
CA THR A 114 6.18 10.92 4.27
C THR A 114 5.40 11.14 5.56
N LYS A 115 4.32 11.93 5.52
CA LYS A 115 3.54 12.21 6.73
C LYS A 115 2.84 10.95 7.22
N VAL A 116 2.17 10.24 6.30
CA VAL A 116 1.44 9.01 6.62
C VAL A 116 2.39 7.86 6.94
N LEU A 117 3.56 7.79 6.28
CA LEU A 117 4.58 6.78 6.57
C LEU A 117 5.04 6.83 8.03
N LEU A 118 5.28 8.03 8.58
CA LEU A 118 5.69 8.19 9.97
C LEU A 118 4.59 7.76 10.95
N GLU A 119 3.34 8.08 10.65
CA GLU A 119 2.18 7.66 11.43
C GLU A 119 2.01 6.13 11.37
N TRP A 120 2.20 5.53 10.20
CA TRP A 120 2.15 4.09 9.99
C TRP A 120 3.24 3.36 10.79
N PHE A 121 4.48 3.84 10.78
CA PHE A 121 5.54 3.29 11.63
C PHE A 121 5.20 3.35 13.11
N ALA A 122 4.64 4.46 13.57
CA ALA A 122 4.23 4.60 14.97
C ALA A 122 3.05 3.68 15.35
N SER A 123 2.35 3.12 14.36
CA SER A 123 1.25 2.17 14.56
C SER A 123 1.68 0.71 14.57
N LEU A 124 2.92 0.41 14.17
CA LEU A 124 3.47 -0.94 14.25
C LEU A 124 3.79 -1.28 15.73
N PRO A 125 3.50 -2.52 16.17
CA PRO A 125 3.67 -2.95 17.55
C PRO A 125 5.14 -3.00 18.03
#